data_AF-A0A7X9JBX0-F1
#
_entry.id   AF-A0A7X9JBX0-F1
#
_cell.length_a   1.000
_cell.length_b   1.000
_cell.length_c   1.000
_cell.angle_alpha   90.00
_cell.angle_beta   90.00
_cell.angle_gamma   90.00
#
_symmetry.space_group_name_H-M   'P 1'
#
loop_
_entity.id
_entity.type
_entity.pdbx_description
1 polymer ?
#
loop_
_entity_poly.entity_id
_entity_poly.type
_entity_poly.pdbx_seq_one_letter_code
_entity_poly.pdbx_strand_id
1 'polypeptide(L)' 'RVDNDQSTQVQQCIGFKKINRLQEDVTKDCPEEKKSLIEELFWMIEEYKVSLFAQELKTPYHVSPKKLNQLIEEIEKF' A
#
# COMPACT_ATOMS: atom_id res chain seq x y z
N ARG A 1 -34.72 -0.14 28.33
CA ARG A 1 -34.84 0.54 27.01
C ARG A 1 -33.43 1.05 26.70
N VAL A 2 -32.54 0.17 26.23
CA VAL A 2 -32.29 -0.12 24.81
C VAL A 2 -31.71 1.13 24.14
N ASP A 3 -30.38 1.17 24.15
CA ASP A 3 -29.42 1.64 23.13
C ASP A 3 -29.51 3.06 22.55
N ASN A 4 -28.41 3.81 22.61
CA ASN A 4 -27.53 3.98 21.44
C ASN A 4 -26.31 4.85 21.80
N ASP A 5 -25.18 4.19 22.01
CA ASP A 5 -23.84 4.76 22.05
C ASP A 5 -23.48 5.27 20.65
N GLN A 6 -23.70 6.56 20.39
CA GLN A 6 -23.10 7.22 19.23
C GLN A 6 -21.80 7.88 19.67
N SER A 7 -20.69 7.18 19.38
CA SER A 7 -19.82 7.58 18.28
C SER A 7 -19.50 9.08 18.22
N THR A 8 -18.28 9.59 18.18
CA THR A 8 -16.95 9.04 17.93
C THR A 8 -16.02 10.24 18.10
N GLN A 9 -14.88 10.01 18.76
CA GLN A 9 -13.62 10.78 18.65
C GLN A 9 -13.66 12.04 17.75
N VAL A 10 -13.82 13.22 18.34
CA VAL A 10 -13.64 14.51 17.65
C VAL A 10 -12.30 15.15 18.03
N GLN A 11 -11.22 14.34 18.04
CA GLN A 11 -9.88 14.82 18.43
C GLN A 11 -8.83 14.78 17.30
N GLN A 12 -9.24 14.73 16.03
CA GLN A 12 -8.29 14.77 14.92
C GLN A 12 -8.79 15.67 13.78
N CYS A 13 -8.67 17.00 13.91
CA CYS A 13 -9.15 17.91 12.85
C CYS A 13 -8.13 18.96 12.35
N ILE A 14 -6.87 18.91 12.77
CA ILE A 14 -5.82 19.77 12.16
C ILE A 14 -5.02 19.00 11.09
N GLY A 15 -4.75 17.70 11.31
CA GLY A 15 -4.05 16.85 10.34
C GLY A 15 -4.87 16.55 9.07
N PHE A 16 -6.15 16.20 9.23
CA PHE A 16 -7.00 15.76 8.12
C PHE A 16 -7.31 16.85 7.09
N LYS A 17 -7.45 18.11 7.51
CA LYS A 17 -7.67 19.24 6.57
C LYS A 17 -6.48 19.50 5.65
N LYS A 18 -5.27 19.03 6.01
CA LYS A 18 -4.08 19.10 5.15
C LYS A 18 -4.08 17.94 4.15
N ILE A 19 -4.49 16.75 4.59
CA ILE A 19 -4.53 15.53 3.78
C ILE A 19 -5.50 15.68 2.59
N ASN A 20 -6.70 16.23 2.80
CA ASN A 20 -7.66 16.39 1.70
C ASN A 20 -7.16 17.34 0.58
N ARG A 21 -6.46 18.43 0.95
CA ARG A 21 -5.85 19.34 -0.05
C ARG A 21 -4.69 18.71 -0.82
N LEU A 22 -3.94 17.81 -0.17
CA LEU A 22 -2.86 17.07 -0.84
C LEU A 22 -3.41 15.93 -1.71
N GLN A 23 -4.56 15.35 -1.36
CA GLN A 23 -5.24 14.36 -2.21
C GLN A 23 -5.75 14.98 -3.52
N GLU A 24 -6.21 16.23 -3.51
CA GLU A 24 -6.62 16.95 -4.73
C GLU A 24 -5.43 17.20 -5.69
N ASP A 25 -4.21 17.36 -5.17
CA ASP A 25 -2.99 17.51 -5.98
C ASP A 25 -2.33 16.16 -6.37
N VAL A 26 -2.65 15.07 -5.65
CA VAL A 26 -2.17 13.69 -5.91
C VAL A 26 -3.14 12.90 -6.80
N THR A 27 -4.24 13.49 -7.23
CA THR A 27 -4.98 13.08 -8.43
C THR A 27 -4.33 13.59 -9.73
N LYS A 28 -2.99 13.65 -9.77
CA LYS A 28 -2.28 13.68 -11.05
C LYS A 28 -2.55 12.35 -11.74
N ASP A 29 -3.11 12.40 -12.95
CA ASP A 29 -3.35 11.30 -13.88
C ASP A 29 -2.20 10.29 -13.89
N CYS A 30 -2.22 9.39 -12.92
CA CYS A 30 -1.31 8.27 -12.84
C CYS A 30 -1.98 7.16 -13.64
N PRO A 31 -1.36 6.66 -14.72
CA PRO A 31 -1.93 5.60 -15.53
C PRO A 31 -2.36 4.44 -14.63
N GLU A 32 -3.54 3.87 -14.89
CA GLU A 32 -4.06 2.75 -14.09
C GLU A 32 -3.06 1.58 -14.05
N GLU A 33 -2.28 1.42 -15.12
CA GLU A 33 -1.17 0.47 -15.22
C GLU A 33 -0.07 0.74 -14.18
N LYS A 34 0.32 2.00 -13.96
CA LYS A 34 1.32 2.36 -12.93
C LYS A 34 0.81 2.04 -11.53
N LYS A 35 -0.48 2.27 -11.26
CA LYS A 35 -1.08 1.91 -9.96
C LYS A 35 -1.08 0.39 -9.75
N SER A 36 -1.47 -0.37 -10.76
CA SER A 36 -1.45 -1.84 -10.72
C SER A 36 -0.04 -2.38 -10.45
N LEU A 37 1.00 -1.78 -11.05
CA LEU A 37 2.38 -2.18 -10.80
C LEU A 37 2.82 -1.85 -9.38
N ILE A 38 2.43 -0.70 -8.83
CA ILE A 38 2.72 -0.34 -7.44
C ILE A 38 2.05 -1.32 -6.46
N GLU A 39 0.80 -1.70 -6.72
CA GLU A 39 0.09 -2.70 -5.93
C GLU A 39 0.77 -4.08 -6.01
N GLU A 40 1.19 -4.51 -7.19
CA GLU A 40 1.94 -5.75 -7.37
C GLU A 40 3.28 -5.71 -6.61
N LEU A 41 4.01 -4.59 -6.66
CA LEU A 41 5.25 -4.41 -5.92
C LEU A 41 5.02 -4.57 -4.41
N PHE A 42 3.95 -3.97 -3.89
CA PHE A 42 3.60 -4.07 -2.47
C PHE A 42 3.41 -5.53 -2.03
N TRP A 43 2.61 -6.30 -2.77
CA TRP A 43 2.37 -7.72 -2.46
C TRP A 43 3.65 -8.55 -2.57
N MET A 44 4.50 -8.30 -3.57
CA MET A 44 5.78 -8.99 -3.70
C MET A 44 6.74 -8.69 -2.54
N ILE A 45 6.75 -7.47 -2.00
CA ILE A 45 7.55 -7.11 -0.82
C ILE A 45 7.06 -7.85 0.42
N GLU A 46 5.74 -7.91 0.63
CA GLU A 46 5.18 -8.63 1.78
C GLU A 46 5.49 -10.13 1.71
N GLU A 47 5.34 -10.76 0.53
CA GLU A 47 5.72 -12.16 0.34
C GLU A 47 7.23 -12.37 0.52
N TYR A 48 8.08 -11.45 0.04
CA TYR A 48 9.52 -11.50 0.27
C TYR A 48 9.89 -11.42 1.76
N LYS A 49 9.21 -10.54 2.52
CA LYS A 49 9.38 -10.44 3.98
C LYS A 49 8.95 -11.72 4.68
N VAL A 50 7.82 -12.31 4.30
CA VAL A 50 7.35 -13.60 4.83
C VAL A 50 8.38 -14.70 4.54
N SER A 51 8.93 -14.76 3.32
CA SER A 51 10.00 -15.71 2.97
C SER A 51 11.27 -15.51 3.79
N LEU A 52 11.63 -14.26 4.15
CA LEU A 52 12.85 -13.98 4.90
C LEU A 52 12.69 -14.28 6.39
N PHE A 53 11.55 -13.92 6.98
CA PHE A 53 11.34 -13.92 8.43
C PHE A 53 10.44 -15.05 8.96
N ALA A 54 9.62 -15.67 8.11
CA ALA A 54 8.64 -16.68 8.51
C ALA A 54 8.82 -18.00 7.71
N GLN A 55 10.06 -18.49 7.67
CA GLN A 55 10.46 -19.68 6.91
C GLN A 55 9.76 -20.97 7.37
N GLU A 56 9.30 -21.04 8.61
CA GLU A 56 8.51 -22.16 9.14
C GLU A 56 7.13 -22.29 8.46
N LEU A 57 6.63 -21.23 7.83
CA LEU A 57 5.36 -21.23 7.11
C LEU A 57 5.43 -21.93 5.73
N LYS A 58 6.63 -22.33 5.27
CA LYS A 58 6.89 -22.90 3.93
C LYS A 58 6.18 -22.12 2.82
N THR A 59 6.80 -21.02 2.39
CA THR A 59 6.30 -20.23 1.25
C THR A 59 6.19 -21.11 0.00
N PRO A 60 5.03 -21.18 -0.67
CA PRO A 60 4.88 -21.95 -1.90
C PRO A 60 5.67 -21.35 -3.08
N TYR A 61 6.00 -20.06 -3.02
CA TYR A 61 6.76 -19.36 -4.06
C TYR A 61 7.79 -18.42 -3.43
N HIS A 62 9.05 -18.50 -3.86
CA HIS A 62 10.07 -17.54 -3.45
C HIS A 62 10.00 -16.30 -4.33
N VAL A 63 9.70 -15.15 -3.74
CA VAL A 63 9.94 -13.86 -4.40
C VAL A 63 11.44 -13.63 -4.47
N SER A 64 11.97 -13.48 -5.68
CA SER A 64 13.37 -13.12 -5.89
C SER A 64 13.55 -11.60 -5.78
N PRO A 65 14.62 -11.12 -5.12
CA PRO A 65 14.99 -9.69 -5.14
C PRO A 65 15.13 -9.12 -6.55
N LYS A 66 15.52 -9.96 -7.52
CA LYS A 66 15.64 -9.55 -8.93
C LYS A 66 14.30 -9.11 -9.52
N LYS A 67 13.20 -9.79 -9.15
CA LYS A 67 11.86 -9.46 -9.67
C LYS A 67 11.31 -8.19 -9.05
N LEU A 68 11.60 -7.93 -7.77
CA LEU A 68 11.30 -6.65 -7.12
C LEU A 68 11.99 -5.48 -7.82
N ASN A 69 13.30 -5.60 -8.08
CA ASN A 69 14.05 -4.56 -8.78
C ASN A 69 13.49 -4.28 -10.18
N GLN A 70 13.13 -5.32 -10.94
CA GLN A 70 12.50 -5.16 -12.24
C GLN A 70 11.18 -4.40 -12.16
N LEU A 71 10.32 -4.72 -11.18
CA LEU A 71 9.05 -4.00 -11.01
C LEU A 71 9.26 -2.52 -10.67
N ILE A 72 10.25 -2.23 -9.82
CA ILE A 72 10.62 -0.85 -9.46
C ILE A 72 11.08 -0.09 -10.70
N GLU A 73 11.99 -0.67 -11.50
CA GLU A 73 12.46 -0.06 -12.74
C GLU A 73 11.32 0.22 -13.73
N GLU A 74 10.35 -0.70 -13.85
CA GLU A 74 9.19 -0.48 -14.71
C GLU A 74 8.30 0.66 -14.19
N ILE A 75 8.04 0.74 -12.88
CA ILE A 75 7.27 1.84 -12.27
C ILE A 75 7.99 3.19 -12.46
N GLU A 76 9.32 3.21 -12.40
CA GLU A 76 10.12 4.43 -12.62
C GLU A 76 10.12 4.90 -14.07
N LYS A 77 9.91 3.99 -15.04
CA LYS A 77 9.83 4.32 -16.48
C LYS A 77 8.48 4.86 -16.92
N PHE A 78 7.41 4.64 -16.14
CA PHE A 78 6.09 5.24 -16.36
C PHE A 78 6.08 6.73 -16.01
#